data_AF-A0A059P8I8-F1
#
_entry.id   AF-A0A059P8I8-F1
#
_cell.length_a   1.000
_cell.length_b   1.000
_cell.length_c   1.000
_cell.angle_alpha   90.00
_cell.angle_beta   90.00
_cell.angle_gamma   90.00
#
_symmetry.space_group_name_H-M   'P 1'
#
loop_
_entity.id
_entity.type
_entity.pdbx_description
1 polymer ?
#
loop_
_entity_poly.entity_id
_entity_poly.type
_entity_poly.pdbx_seq_one_letter_code
_entity_poly.pdbx_strand_id
1 'polypeptide(L)' 'IPSNIWVGVGQMTKKDVVFPLAPVYEKAGIDYKQAKAVSIHPNGKADSDQSYITIESTKEGEQGQTEELTYDY' A
#
# COMPACT_ATOMS: atom_id res chain seq x y z
N ILE A 1 -10.62 -7.33 9.04
CA ILE A 1 -10.33 -7.96 10.35
C ILE A 1 -11.57 -7.80 11.23
N PRO A 2 -12.45 -8.83 11.34
CA PRO A 2 -13.62 -8.77 12.23
C PRO A 2 -13.25 -8.67 13.72
N SER A 3 -11.97 -8.87 14.03
CA SER A 3 -11.41 -8.98 15.39
C SER A 3 -11.16 -7.66 16.11
N ASN A 4 -11.44 -6.50 15.51
CA ASN A 4 -11.20 -5.20 16.15
C ASN A 4 -11.99 -5.03 17.46
N ILE A 5 -13.18 -5.63 17.56
CA ILE A 5 -13.98 -5.65 18.79
C ILE A 5 -13.22 -6.36 19.92
N TRP A 6 -12.67 -7.54 19.64
CA TRP A 6 -11.92 -8.35 20.62
C TRP A 6 -10.63 -7.69 21.09
N VAL A 7 -9.98 -6.91 20.21
CA VAL A 7 -8.84 -6.06 20.61
C VAL A 7 -9.29 -4.91 21.51
N GLY A 8 -10.41 -4.25 21.17
CA GLY A 8 -10.95 -3.13 21.95
C GLY A 8 -11.41 -3.50 23.37
N VAL A 9 -11.90 -4.72 23.57
CA VAL A 9 -12.28 -5.24 24.90
C VAL A 9 -11.14 -5.97 25.63
N GLY A 10 -9.92 -5.97 25.08
CA GLY A 10 -8.74 -6.56 25.70
C GLY A 10 -8.67 -8.09 25.70
N GLN A 11 -9.55 -8.76 24.94
CA GLN A 11 -9.57 -10.22 24.80
C GLN A 11 -8.54 -10.73 23.77
N MET A 12 -8.03 -9.85 22.90
CA MET A 12 -6.94 -10.11 21.97
C MET A 12 -5.97 -8.92 21.95
N THR A 13 -4.71 -9.16 21.62
CA THR A 13 -3.73 -8.09 21.37
C THR A 13 -3.71 -7.70 19.89
N LYS A 14 -3.18 -6.52 19.58
CA LYS A 14 -2.93 -6.10 18.18
C LYS A 14 -2.09 -7.13 17.42
N LYS A 15 -1.09 -7.73 18.08
CA LYS A 15 -0.18 -8.72 17.48
C LYS A 15 -0.89 -10.00 17.06
N ASP A 16 -1.99 -10.35 17.72
CA ASP A 16 -2.77 -11.56 17.40
C ASP A 16 -3.60 -11.41 16.11
N VAL A 17 -3.74 -10.19 15.59
CA VAL A 17 -4.63 -9.87 14.46
C VAL A 17 -3.95 -9.14 13.31
N VAL A 18 -2.65 -8.86 13.41
CA VAL A 18 -1.86 -8.21 12.36
C VAL A 18 -0.68 -9.08 11.96
N PHE A 19 -0.31 -9.03 10.69
CA PHE A 19 0.88 -9.68 10.16
C PHE A 19 1.52 -8.80 9.08
N PRO A 20 2.84 -8.88 8.85
CA PRO A 20 3.50 -8.11 7.81
C PRO A 20 3.13 -8.65 6.42
N LEU A 21 2.68 -7.78 5.52
CA LEU A 21 2.31 -8.17 4.14
C LEU A 21 3.52 -8.47 3.26
N ALA A 22 4.60 -7.68 3.37
CA ALA A 22 5.80 -7.80 2.55
C ALA A 22 6.33 -9.25 2.40
N PRO A 23 6.62 -10.02 3.48
CA PRO A 23 7.11 -11.38 3.34
C PRO A 23 6.08 -12.38 2.81
N VAL A 24 4.78 -12.07 2.88
CA VAL A 24 3.72 -12.90 2.29
C VAL A 24 3.66 -12.67 0.79
N TYR A 25 3.76 -11.41 0.35
CA TYR A 25 3.67 -11.01 -1.05
C TYR A 25 4.92 -11.41 -1.83
N GLU A 26 6.09 -11.25 -1.21
CA GLU A 26 7.38 -11.71 -1.78
C GLU A 26 7.34 -13.21 -2.10
N LYS A 27 6.83 -14.05 -1.18
CA LYS A 27 6.66 -15.49 -1.41
C LYS A 27 5.71 -15.82 -2.55
N ALA A 28 4.76 -14.92 -2.84
CA ALA A 28 3.83 -15.05 -3.95
C ALA A 28 4.34 -14.41 -5.25
N GLY A 29 5.53 -13.81 -5.26
CA GLY A 29 6.08 -13.10 -6.41
C GLY A 29 5.35 -11.78 -6.73
N ILE A 30 4.72 -11.17 -5.72
CA ILE A 30 3.97 -9.92 -5.86
C ILE A 30 4.86 -8.76 -5.42
N ASP A 31 5.04 -7.75 -6.28
CA ASP A 31 5.70 -6.50 -5.90
C ASP A 31 4.86 -5.74 -4.87
N TYR A 32 5.51 -5.29 -3.79
CA TYR A 32 4.85 -4.65 -2.66
C TYR A 32 5.52 -3.33 -2.33
N LYS A 33 4.77 -2.23 -2.50
CA LYS A 33 5.17 -0.88 -2.11
C LYS A 33 4.34 -0.39 -0.92
N GLN A 34 5.00 -0.12 0.21
CA GLN A 34 4.40 0.43 1.43
C GLN A 34 4.15 1.94 1.27
N ALA A 35 3.04 2.31 0.65
CA ALA A 35 2.74 3.70 0.30
C ALA A 35 1.25 4.03 0.37
N LYS A 36 0.94 5.33 0.42
CA LYS A 36 -0.40 5.90 0.26
C LYS A 36 -0.58 6.31 -1.20
N ALA A 37 -1.67 5.89 -1.84
CA ALA A 37 -2.05 6.41 -3.15
C ALA A 37 -2.56 7.85 -3.01
N VAL A 38 -1.97 8.78 -3.76
CA VAL A 38 -2.26 10.22 -3.72
C VAL A 38 -3.21 10.61 -4.85
N SER A 39 -2.97 10.10 -6.06
CA SER A 39 -3.77 10.38 -7.24
C SER A 39 -3.75 9.22 -8.23
N ILE A 40 -4.78 9.16 -9.08
CA ILE A 40 -4.93 8.16 -10.14
C ILE A 40 -5.19 8.92 -11.44
N HIS A 41 -4.38 8.62 -12.46
CA HIS A 41 -4.39 9.27 -13.76
C HIS A 41 -4.63 8.23 -14.86
N PRO A 42 -5.89 7.80 -15.08
CA PRO A 42 -6.21 6.72 -16.02
C PRO A 42 -5.96 7.11 -17.48
N ASN A 43 -6.04 8.40 -17.80
CA ASN A 43 -5.82 8.92 -19.17
C ASN A 43 -4.39 9.42 -19.39
N GLY A 44 -3.46 9.09 -18.49
CA GLY A 44 -2.09 9.59 -18.55
C GLY A 44 -1.97 11.11 -18.34
N LYS A 45 -1.02 11.73 -19.03
CA LYS A 45 -0.61 13.14 -18.94
C LYS A 45 -0.35 13.73 -20.33
N ALA A 46 -0.06 15.03 -20.41
CA ALA A 46 0.02 15.76 -21.68
C ALA A 46 0.98 15.16 -22.72
N ASP A 47 2.03 14.47 -22.27
CA ASP A 47 3.08 13.85 -23.08
C ASP A 47 2.95 12.32 -23.23
N SER A 48 1.98 11.67 -22.58
CA SER A 48 1.77 10.22 -22.66
C SER A 48 0.36 9.82 -22.23
N ASP A 49 -0.33 9.01 -23.04
CA ASP A 49 -1.63 8.43 -22.70
C ASP A 49 -1.52 7.26 -21.69
N GLN A 50 -0.31 6.89 -21.24
CA GLN A 50 -0.10 5.77 -20.34
C GLN A 50 -0.65 6.07 -18.95
N SER A 51 -1.53 5.20 -18.45
CA SER A 51 -2.12 5.31 -17.12
C SER A 51 -1.06 5.22 -16.03
N TYR A 52 -1.18 6.08 -15.02
CA TYR A 52 -0.29 6.06 -13.86
C TYR A 52 -0.99 6.46 -12.56
N ILE A 53 -0.35 6.14 -11.44
CA ILE A 53 -0.71 6.62 -10.12
C ILE A 53 0.46 7.38 -9.52
N THR A 54 0.18 8.34 -8.65
CA THR A 54 1.20 8.92 -7.77
C THR A 54 1.02 8.33 -6.37
N ILE A 55 2.10 7.79 -5.82
CA ILE A 55 2.13 7.25 -4.47
C ILE A 55 3.07 8.08 -3.59
N GLU A 56 2.79 8.09 -2.30
CA GLU A 56 3.65 8.69 -1.26
C GLU A 56 4.08 7.61 -0.28
N SER A 57 5.37 7.40 -0.12
CA SER A 57 5.91 6.35 0.75
C SER A 57 5.51 6.60 2.21
N THR A 58 5.10 5.52 2.87
CA THR A 58 4.74 5.50 4.30
C THR A 58 5.74 4.68 5.12
N LYS A 59 6.75 4.13 4.45
CA LYS A 59 7.81 3.35 5.07
C LYS A 59 8.70 4.26 5.91
N GLU A 60 9.04 3.80 7.10
CA GLU A 60 9.93 4.53 8.02
C GLU A 60 11.27 4.86 7.33
N GLY A 61 11.70 6.12 7.42
CA GLY A 61 12.89 6.64 6.74
C GLY A 61 12.67 7.16 5.32
N GLU A 62 11.54 6.85 4.68
CA GLU A 62 11.18 7.31 3.33
C GLU A 62 9.85 8.08 3.29
N GLN A 63 9.28 8.38 4.46
CA GLN A 63 7.99 9.06 4.59
C GLN A 63 7.91 10.37 3.80
N GLY A 64 6.85 10.51 3.00
CA GLY A 64 6.61 11.71 2.20
C GLY A 64 7.30 11.72 0.83
N GLN A 65 8.17 10.75 0.52
CA GLN A 65 8.74 10.62 -0.83
C GLN A 65 7.65 10.21 -1.82
N THR A 66 7.60 10.88 -2.98
CA THR A 66 6.59 10.64 -4.01
C THR A 66 7.19 9.94 -5.23
N GLU A 67 6.39 9.07 -5.85
CA GLU A 67 6.78 8.29 -7.03
C GLU A 67 5.57 8.16 -7.98
N GLU A 68 5.81 8.27 -9.29
CA GLU A 68 4.83 7.93 -10.34
C GLU A 68 5.02 6.46 -10.76
N LEU A 69 3.94 5.69 -10.76
CA LEU A 69 3.93 4.29 -11.20
C LEU A 69 2.92 4.11 -12.32
N THR A 70 3.37 3.61 -13.46
CA THR A 70 2.48 3.25 -14.57
C THR A 70 1.85 1.88 -14.32
N TYR A 71 0.66 1.67 -14.88
CA TYR A 71 -0.05 0.39 -14.80
C TYR A 71 -0.86 0.13 -16.07
N ASP A 72 -1.12 -1.14 -16.33
CA ASP A 72 -1.99 -1.59 -17.41
C ASP A 72 -3.38 -2.02 -16.90
N TYR A 73 -3.48 -2.44 -15.63
CA TYR A 73 -4.70 -2.87 -14.94
C TYR A 73 -4.64 -2.69 -13.41
#